data_AF-A0A2V9FZX3-F1
#
_entry.id   AF-A0A2V9FZX3-F1
#
_cell.length_a   1.000
_cell.length_b   1.000
_cell.length_c   1.000
_cell.angle_alpha   90.00
_cell.angle_beta   90.00
_cell.angle_gamma   90.00
#
_symmetry.space_group_name_H-M   'P 1'
#
loop_
_entity.id
_entity.type
_entity.pdbx_description
1 polymer ?
#
loop_
_entity_poly.entity_id
_entity_poly.type
_entity_poly.pdbx_seq_one_letter_code
_entity_poly.pdbx_strand_id
1 'polypeptide(L)'
;MRLEKGFNIWEKVKFTLTGDAFNLLNHPNFTGVDTQIYTTGTACLPAGSACPNPTSFTPTLTFNSHFGVPTQSSNSIIAQRQIQIGMRLDF
;
A
#
# COMPACT_ATOMS: atom_id res chain seq x y z
N MET A 1 13.95 -7.61 -10.77
CA MET A 1 15.27 -7.62 -11.46
C MET A 1 15.88 -8.98 -11.21
N ARG A 2 16.36 -9.70 -12.24
CA ARG A 2 16.96 -11.04 -12.10
C ARG A 2 18.39 -11.01 -12.62
N LEU A 3 19.33 -11.52 -11.85
CA LEU A 3 20.73 -11.70 -12.24
C LEU A 3 21.11 -13.16 -12.08
N GLU A 4 21.73 -13.72 -13.11
CA GLU A 4 22.20 -15.10 -13.13
C GLU A 4 23.64 -15.14 -13.62
N LYS A 5 24.51 -15.86 -12.91
CA LYS A 5 25.91 -16.05 -13.32
C LYS A 5 26.33 -17.50 -13.13
N GLY A 6 26.66 -18.14 -14.26
CA GLY A 6 27.20 -19.48 -14.32
C GLY A 6 28.73 -19.48 -14.42
N PHE A 7 29.38 -20.33 -13.62
CA PHE A 7 30.80 -20.60 -13.68
C PHE A 7 31.00 -22.07 -14.07
N ASN A 8 31.68 -22.31 -15.19
CA ASN A 8 32.11 -23.64 -15.60
C ASN A 8 33.48 -23.87 -14.96
N ILE A 9 33.52 -24.69 -13.90
CA ILE A 9 34.75 -24.93 -13.16
C ILE A 9 35.55 -26.03 -13.88
N TRP A 10 34.89 -27.12 -14.27
CA TRP A 10 35.45 -28.26 -15.01
C TRP A 10 34.43 -28.72 -16.07
N GLU A 11 34.84 -29.47 -17.10
CA GLU A 11 33.94 -29.94 -18.19
C GLU A 11 32.70 -30.70 -17.69
N LYS A 12 32.73 -31.19 -16.45
CA LYS A 12 31.66 -31.93 -15.80
C LYS A 12 31.02 -31.21 -14.60
N VAL A 13 31.43 -29.99 -14.25
CA VAL A 13 30.86 -29.28 -13.07
C VAL A 13 30.52 -27.84 -13.42
N LYS A 14 29.22 -27.54 -13.35
CA LYS A 14 28.66 -26.20 -13.59
C LYS A 14 28.02 -25.65 -12.33
N PHE A 15 28.48 -24.48 -11.90
CA PHE A 15 27.94 -23.77 -10.75
C PHE A 15 27.15 -22.56 -11.23
N THR A 16 25.87 -22.46 -10.89
CA THR A 16 24.99 -21.35 -11.28
C THR A 16 24.49 -20.61 -10.06
N LEU A 17 24.80 -19.33 -9.97
CA LEU A 17 24.29 -18.40 -8.96
C LEU A 17 23.14 -17.58 -9.55
N THR A 18 22.03 -17.51 -8.84
CA THR A 18 20.85 -16.72 -9.19
C THR A 18 20.54 -15.72 -8.07
N GLY A 19 20.18 -14.51 -8.45
CA GLY A 19 19.77 -13.44 -7.55
C GLY A 19 18.59 -12.69 -8.13
N ASP A 20 17.45 -12.72 -7.44
CA ASP A 20 16.26 -11.96 -7.79
C ASP A 20 16.05 -10.83 -6.79
N ALA A 21 15.76 -9.63 -7.27
CA ALA A 21 15.42 -8.48 -6.45
C ALA A 21 14.03 -7.95 -6.80
N PHE A 22 13.21 -7.72 -5.76
CA PHE A 22 11.82 -7.31 -5.88
C PHE A 22 11.59 -6.02 -5.10
N ASN A 23 10.94 -5.05 -5.75
CA ASN A 23 10.68 -3.71 -5.19
C ASN A 23 11.95 -2.97 -4.72
N LEU A 24 13.02 -2.98 -5.53
CA LEU A 24 14.33 -2.41 -5.17
C LEU A 24 14.29 -0.90 -4.83
N LEU A 25 13.34 -0.17 -5.43
CA LEU A 25 13.15 1.27 -5.23
C LEU A 25 12.15 1.59 -4.12
N ASN A 26 11.63 0.57 -3.43
CA ASN A 26 10.61 0.70 -2.40
C ASN A 26 9.46 1.63 -2.85
N HIS A 27 8.96 1.43 -4.07
CA HIS A 27 7.85 2.22 -4.56
C HIS A 27 6.59 1.83 -3.77
N PRO A 28 5.95 2.77 -3.04
CA PRO A 28 4.75 2.45 -2.28
C PRO A 28 3.60 2.20 -3.26
N ASN A 29 3.09 0.98 -3.27
CA ASN A 29 1.85 0.69 -3.99
C ASN A 29 0.67 1.07 -3.10
N PHE A 30 0.00 2.16 -3.45
CA PHE A 30 -1.24 2.57 -2.79
C PHE A 30 -2.36 1.63 -3.20
N THR A 31 -2.99 0.98 -2.22
CA THR A 31 -4.07 0.02 -2.46
C THR A 31 -5.42 0.51 -1.96
N GLY A 32 -5.46 1.71 -1.38
CA GLY A 32 -6.68 2.33 -0.90
C GLY A 32 -6.58 3.85 -0.94
N VAL A 33 -7.70 4.47 -1.26
CA VAL A 33 -7.90 5.91 -1.27
C VAL A 33 -9.13 6.21 -0.43
N ASP A 34 -9.13 7.34 0.29
CA ASP A 34 -10.35 7.81 0.93
C ASP A 34 -11.38 8.19 -0.17
N THR A 35 -12.53 7.52 -0.13
CA THR A 35 -13.62 7.71 -1.09
C THR A 35 -14.76 8.56 -0.53
N GLN A 36 -14.69 8.94 0.75
CA GLN A 36 -15.73 9.70 1.39
C GLN A 36 -15.56 11.20 1.10
N ILE A 37 -16.49 11.78 0.33
CA ILE A 37 -16.47 13.21 -0.04
C ILE A 37 -17.11 14.09 1.05
N TYR A 38 -18.21 13.63 1.65
CA TYR A 38 -18.95 14.39 2.66
C TYR A 38 -19.32 13.51 3.86
N THR A 39 -19.33 14.11 5.04
CA THR A 39 -19.99 13.57 6.23
C THR A 39 -21.31 14.31 6.44
N THR A 40 -22.37 13.56 6.75
CA THR A 40 -23.68 14.13 7.07
C THR A 40 -23.81 14.27 8.58
N GLY A 41 -24.20 15.45 9.05
CA GLY A 41 -24.50 15.70 10.45
C GLY A 41 -25.79 16.51 10.62
N THR A 42 -26.26 16.60 11.85
CA THR A 42 -27.38 17.45 12.24
C THR A 42 -26.84 18.59 13.09
N ALA A 43 -26.96 19.84 12.64
CA ALA A 43 -26.57 21.01 13.43
C ALA A 43 -27.80 21.75 13.99
N CYS A 44 -27.61 22.34 15.16
CA CYS A 44 -28.59 23.19 15.84
C CYS A 44 -28.65 24.57 15.21
N LEU A 45 -29.86 25.14 15.08
CA LEU A 45 -30.03 26.56 14.81
C LEU A 45 -30.17 27.37 16.11
N PRO A 46 -29.51 28.53 16.24
CA PRO A 46 -28.42 29.03 15.39
C PRO A 46 -27.08 28.32 15.67
N ALA A 47 -26.18 28.28 14.68
CA ALA A 47 -24.92 27.54 14.77
C ALA A 47 -24.10 27.96 16.01
N GLY A 48 -23.75 27.00 16.86
CA GLY A 48 -22.95 27.22 18.08
C GLY A 48 -23.72 27.12 19.41
N SER A 49 -25.02 26.82 19.40
CA SER A 49 -25.81 26.57 20.62
C SER A 49 -26.21 25.10 20.79
N ALA A 50 -26.36 24.64 22.04
CA ALA A 50 -26.96 23.35 22.34
C ALA A 50 -28.46 23.39 21.95
N CYS A 51 -28.91 22.46 21.09
CA CYS A 51 -30.29 22.39 20.62
C CYS A 51 -31.27 22.28 21.81
N PRO A 52 -32.15 23.27 22.04
CA PRO A 52 -33.15 23.17 23.11
C PRO A 52 -34.35 22.30 22.72
N ASN A 53 -34.52 21.98 21.42
CA ASN A 53 -35.74 21.37 20.89
C ASN A 53 -35.41 20.33 19.80
N PRO A 54 -35.95 19.09 19.87
CA PRO A 54 -35.68 18.03 18.89
C PRO A 54 -36.20 18.28 17.46
N THR A 55 -36.88 19.41 17.19
CA THR A 55 -37.48 19.70 15.88
C THR A 55 -36.69 20.69 15.01
N SER A 56 -35.59 21.27 15.51
CA SER A 56 -34.81 22.29 14.81
C SER A 56 -33.41 21.80 14.44
N PHE A 57 -33.35 20.81 13.55
CA PHE A 57 -32.10 20.32 12.96
C PHE A 57 -32.05 20.67 11.48
N THR A 58 -30.93 21.24 11.04
CA THR A 58 -30.62 21.36 9.61
C THR A 58 -29.65 20.25 9.22
N PRO A 59 -29.87 19.57 8.07
CA PRO A 59 -28.89 18.65 7.52
C PRO A 59 -27.64 19.44 7.11
N THR A 60 -26.52 19.10 7.74
CA THR A 60 -25.22 19.71 7.46
C THR A 60 -24.40 18.73 6.66
N LEU A 61 -23.83 19.20 5.53
CA LEU A 61 -22.80 18.47 4.80
C LEU A 61 -21.45 19.11 5.11
N THR A 62 -20.56 18.34 5.73
CA THR A 62 -19.19 18.77 5.99
C THR A 62 -18.29 18.10 4.96
N PHE A 63 -17.53 18.89 4.20
CA PHE A 63 -16.58 18.35 3.22
C PHE A 63 -15.43 17.64 3.92
N ASN A 64 -15.09 16.44 3.43
CA ASN A 64 -13.92 15.71 3.89
C ASN A 64 -12.69 16.18 3.10
N SER A 65 -11.79 16.91 3.77
CA SER A 65 -10.51 17.35 3.16
C SER A 65 -9.57 16.20 2.80
N HIS A 66 -9.82 15.00 3.32
CA HIS A 66 -9.05 13.80 3.04
C HIS A 66 -9.56 13.03 1.81
N PHE A 67 -10.63 13.48 1.15
CA PHE A 67 -11.11 12.84 -0.07
C PHE A 67 -10.01 12.74 -1.14
N GLY A 68 -9.80 11.55 -1.69
CA GLY A 68 -8.75 11.30 -2.68
C GLY A 68 -7.35 11.11 -2.10
N VAL A 69 -7.17 11.17 -0.78
CA VAL A 69 -5.88 10.92 -0.12
C VAL A 69 -5.67 9.41 0.03
N PRO A 70 -4.48 8.87 -0.29
CA PRO A 70 -4.18 7.47 -0.06
C PRO A 70 -4.25 7.10 1.43
N THR A 71 -5.10 6.14 1.78
CA THR A 71 -5.33 5.71 3.18
C THR A 71 -4.64 4.39 3.50
N GLN A 72 -4.29 3.62 2.48
CA GLN A 72 -3.61 2.35 2.64
C GLN A 72 -2.53 2.20 1.57
N SER A 73 -1.34 1.82 2.01
CA SER A 73 -0.31 1.29 1.13
C SER A 73 -0.10 -0.16 1.52
N SER A 74 -0.09 -1.05 0.52
CA SER A 74 0.15 -2.46 0.75
C SER A 74 1.40 -2.88 0.03
N ASN A 75 2.34 -3.38 0.82
CA ASN A 75 3.47 -4.17 0.39
C ASN A 75 3.26 -5.63 0.87
N SER A 76 2.01 -6.10 0.84
CA SER A 76 1.67 -7.46 1.29
C SER A 76 2.21 -8.49 0.29
N ILE A 77 3.40 -8.97 0.61
CA ILE A 77 3.92 -10.24 0.11
C ILE A 77 4.00 -11.11 1.34
N ILE A 78 3.38 -12.29 1.30
CA ILE A 78 3.57 -13.35 2.28
C ILE A 78 5.01 -13.90 2.09
N ALA A 79 5.96 -13.08 2.54
CA ALA A 79 7.41 -13.00 2.32
C ALA A 79 7.87 -12.08 1.17
N GLN A 80 7.87 -10.75 1.39
CA GLN A 80 8.51 -9.78 0.47
C GLN A 80 10.02 -9.96 0.55
N ARG A 81 10.53 -10.98 -0.15
CA ARG A 81 11.97 -11.10 -0.36
C ARG A 81 12.37 -9.92 -1.24
N GLN A 82 12.90 -8.85 -0.64
CA GLN A 82 13.53 -7.77 -1.39
C GLN A 82 14.66 -8.31 -2.25
N ILE A 83 15.32 -9.35 -1.75
CA ILE A 83 16.39 -10.10 -2.41
C ILE A 83 16.17 -11.59 -2.15
N GLN A 84 16.29 -12.40 -3.20
CA GLN A 84 16.27 -13.86 -3.16
C GLN A 84 17.52 -14.38 -3.86
N ILE A 85 18.26 -15.26 -3.20
CA ILE A 85 19.50 -15.84 -3.74
C ILE A 85 19.31 -17.35 -3.82
N GLY A 86 19.65 -17.93 -4.96
CA GLY A 86 19.61 -19.37 -5.21
C GLY A 86 20.92 -19.85 -5.83
N MET A 87 21.33 -21.07 -5.51
CA MET A 87 22.51 -21.71 -6.07
C MET A 87 22.11 -23.08 -6.64
N ARG A 88 22.63 -23.42 -7.83
CA ARG A 88 22.51 -24.75 -8.46
C ARG A 88 23.89 -25.26 -8.82
N LEU A 89 24.14 -26.53 -8.51
CA LEU A 89 25.34 -27.25 -8.90
C LEU A 89 24.91 -28.44 -9.76
N ASP A 90 25.38 -28.47 -11.00
CA ASP A 90 25.13 -29.54 -11.97
C ASP A 90 26.45 -30.32 -12.16
N PHE A 91 26.38 -31.66 -12.08
CA PHE A 91 27.50 -32.60 -12.18
C PHE A 91 27.23 -33.72 -13.18
#